data_AF-A0ABD0JX00-F1
#
_entry.id   AF-A0ABD0JX00-F1
#
_cell.length_a   1.000
_cell.length_b   1.000
_cell.length_c   1.000
_cell.angle_alpha   90.00
_cell.angle_beta   90.00
_cell.angle_gamma   90.00
#
_symmetry.space_group_name_H-M   'P 1'
#
loop_
_entity.id
_entity.type
_entity.pdbx_description
1 polymer ?
#
loop_
_entity_poly.entity_id
_entity_poly.type
_entity_poly.pdbx_seq_one_letter_code
_entity_poly.pdbx_strand_id
1 'polypeptide(L)'
;GHADEGIFFLGATGTGLEFHAHNDARNGVVFGMKRWFLYPDNRCPPGGIPKWYEHIYLSQKLTEEEKPLECVQEAGEIIYIPEGYWHAVINIGDTIGMTLLAGKAVTVAQKLRNRDSERDDEIKKEESGTAQTKGDLKAMYSCARKLHRIFPDNTYAMAQLAYAYKKEGKREKAIGLLLKAVDVDPYFISAHVLLSNIMIELNRLKEAEELLLQVRDRIPGLWSVHATYGSFLVNMGRYAEAVSVFKTATTKKSAKLYVWRKLMGAQQLSGDTEGAKATENTIRKMTTEDV
;
A
#
# COMPACT_ATOMS: atom_id res chain seq x y z
N GLY A 1 18.58 28.23 -5.32
CA GLY A 1 18.98 26.84 -5.00
C GLY A 1 17.79 26.18 -4.35
N HIS A 2 17.51 24.92 -4.67
CA HIS A 2 16.48 24.18 -3.92
C HIS A 2 17.14 23.67 -2.64
N ALA A 3 16.51 23.95 -1.50
CA ALA A 3 16.99 23.50 -0.21
C ALA A 3 16.63 22.03 -0.02
N ASP A 4 17.55 21.25 0.55
CA ASP A 4 17.23 19.94 1.10
C ASP A 4 16.21 20.10 2.22
N GLU A 5 15.29 19.15 2.35
CA GLU A 5 14.23 19.19 3.36
C GLU A 5 14.70 18.50 4.64
N GLY A 6 14.68 19.26 5.74
CA GLY A 6 14.97 18.74 7.07
C GLY A 6 13.69 18.33 7.79
N ILE A 7 13.59 17.05 8.16
CA ILE A 7 12.44 16.50 8.88
C ILE A 7 12.89 16.04 10.26
N PHE A 8 12.27 16.58 11.31
CA PHE A 8 12.43 16.09 12.68
C PHE A 8 11.34 15.06 13.00
N PHE A 9 11.69 14.00 13.72
CA PHE A 9 10.74 12.97 14.12
C PHE A 9 10.90 12.60 15.59
N LEU A 10 9.76 12.34 16.20
CA LEU A 10 9.56 11.80 17.53
C LEU A 10 8.75 10.52 17.36
N GLY A 11 9.24 9.39 17.87
CA GLY A 11 8.57 8.12 17.72
C GLY A 11 8.65 7.29 18.99
N ALA A 12 7.53 6.73 19.41
CA ALA A 12 7.49 5.79 20.53
C ALA A 12 7.98 4.40 20.10
N THR A 13 8.30 3.56 21.08
CA THR A 13 8.70 2.16 20.85
C THR A 13 7.74 1.43 19.91
N GLY A 14 8.27 0.76 18.89
CA GLY A 14 7.51 -0.04 17.94
C GLY A 14 6.77 0.76 16.87
N THR A 15 6.78 2.10 16.94
CA THR A 15 6.31 2.96 15.84
C THR A 15 7.36 3.05 14.75
N GLY A 16 6.97 3.47 13.54
CA GLY A 16 7.87 3.45 12.41
C GLY A 16 7.24 3.91 11.11
N LEU A 17 8.00 3.80 10.02
CA LEU A 17 7.50 3.97 8.66
C LEU A 17 7.61 2.64 7.92
N GLU A 18 6.53 2.28 7.24
CA GLU A 18 6.49 1.16 6.30
C GLU A 18 7.40 1.42 5.10
N PHE A 19 7.60 0.40 4.26
CA PHE A 19 8.49 0.49 3.12
C PHE A 19 8.13 1.63 2.16
N HIS A 20 9.07 2.52 1.89
CA HIS A 20 8.93 3.57 0.89
C HIS A 20 10.27 3.83 0.20
N ALA A 21 10.24 4.62 -0.86
CA ALA A 21 11.42 5.00 -1.61
C ALA A 21 11.32 6.47 -2.04
N HIS A 22 12.40 7.21 -1.84
CA HIS A 22 12.50 8.62 -2.17
C HIS A 22 13.89 8.94 -2.75
N ASN A 23 14.18 10.23 -2.90
CA ASN A 23 15.50 10.74 -3.27
C ASN A 23 16.56 10.34 -2.22
N ASP A 24 17.82 10.68 -2.44
CA ASP A 24 18.86 10.46 -1.43
C ASP A 24 18.46 11.01 -0.05
N ALA A 25 18.78 10.27 1.01
CA ALA A 25 18.52 10.71 2.36
C ALA A 25 19.64 10.40 3.33
N ARG A 26 19.79 11.26 4.34
CA ARG A 26 20.67 11.03 5.49
C ARG A 26 19.82 11.10 6.73
N ASN A 27 19.75 10.02 7.50
CA ASN A 27 19.01 9.97 8.75
C ASN A 27 19.99 9.89 9.92
N GLY A 28 19.87 10.80 10.88
CA GLY A 28 20.60 10.79 12.13
C GLY A 28 19.66 10.55 13.31
N VAL A 29 20.11 9.78 14.30
CA VAL A 29 19.40 9.58 15.56
C VAL A 29 20.07 10.43 16.64
N VAL A 30 19.28 11.26 17.32
CA VAL A 30 19.75 12.12 18.42
C VAL A 30 19.62 11.38 19.76
N PHE A 31 18.53 10.63 19.93
CA PHE A 31 18.25 9.83 21.12
C PHE A 31 17.47 8.58 20.74
N GLY A 32 17.68 7.49 21.49
CA GLY A 32 17.04 6.19 21.25
C GLY A 32 17.72 5.40 20.14
N MET A 33 16.97 4.46 19.55
CA MET A 33 17.48 3.54 18.53
C MET A 33 16.44 3.29 17.43
N LYS A 34 16.93 2.86 16.28
CA LYS A 34 16.09 2.46 15.14
C LYS A 34 16.58 1.15 14.56
N ARG A 35 15.66 0.29 14.15
CA ARG A 35 15.96 -0.83 13.25
C ARG A 35 15.57 -0.45 11.83
N TRP A 36 16.50 -0.64 10.90
CA TRP A 36 16.30 -0.36 9.49
C TRP A 36 16.20 -1.67 8.70
N PHE A 37 15.37 -1.63 7.67
CA PHE A 37 15.24 -2.70 6.68
C PHE A 37 15.39 -2.06 5.31
N LEU A 38 16.27 -2.61 4.46
CA LEU A 38 16.58 -2.04 3.15
C LEU A 38 16.56 -3.11 2.06
N TYR A 39 15.93 -2.76 0.94
CA TYR A 39 16.02 -3.49 -0.32
C TYR A 39 16.73 -2.62 -1.38
N PRO A 40 17.95 -3.00 -1.80
CA PRO A 40 18.73 -2.28 -2.79
C PRO A 40 18.11 -2.30 -4.19
N ASP A 41 18.68 -1.48 -5.08
CA ASP A 41 18.49 -1.56 -6.54
C ASP A 41 17.04 -1.46 -7.00
N ASN A 42 16.22 -0.71 -6.26
CA ASN A 42 14.79 -0.52 -6.55
C ASN A 42 13.99 -1.82 -6.47
N ARG A 43 14.50 -2.89 -5.85
CA ARG A 43 13.74 -4.12 -5.63
C ARG A 43 12.60 -3.82 -4.65
N CYS A 44 11.36 -4.03 -5.09
CA CYS A 44 10.22 -3.90 -4.19
C CYS A 44 10.36 -4.94 -3.08
N PRO A 45 10.12 -4.59 -1.80
CA PRO A 45 10.05 -5.58 -0.73
C PRO A 45 9.04 -6.69 -1.08
N PRO A 46 9.38 -7.97 -0.87
CA PRO A 46 8.43 -9.08 -1.01
C PRO A 46 7.21 -8.84 -0.12
N GLY A 47 6.01 -9.05 -0.65
CA GLY A 47 4.76 -8.73 0.03
C GLY A 47 4.32 -7.28 -0.03
N GLY A 48 5.09 -6.45 -0.74
CA GLY A 48 4.79 -5.05 -0.90
C GLY A 48 5.02 -4.23 0.36
N ILE A 49 4.29 -3.12 0.41
CA ILE A 49 4.59 -2.00 1.30
C ILE A 49 3.80 -2.05 2.61
N PRO A 50 2.46 -2.18 2.61
CA PRO A 50 1.69 -1.92 3.82
C PRO A 50 1.79 -3.07 4.83
N LYS A 51 2.07 -2.74 6.10
CA LYS A 51 2.16 -3.70 7.21
C LYS A 51 3.15 -4.84 6.93
N TRP A 52 4.22 -4.52 6.21
CA TRP A 52 5.19 -5.51 5.78
C TRP A 52 5.85 -6.20 6.98
N TYR A 53 6.22 -5.42 8.00
CA TYR A 53 6.86 -5.97 9.19
C TYR A 53 5.97 -6.99 9.91
N GLU A 54 4.71 -6.63 10.14
CA GLU A 54 3.74 -7.47 10.85
C GLU A 54 3.36 -8.73 10.09
N HIS A 55 3.18 -8.63 8.77
CA HIS A 55 2.58 -9.71 7.97
C HIS A 55 3.57 -10.56 7.20
N ILE A 56 4.73 -10.00 6.85
CA ILE A 56 5.75 -10.68 6.05
C ILE A 56 6.94 -11.02 6.93
N TYR A 57 7.59 -10.02 7.52
CA TYR A 57 8.83 -10.23 8.27
C TYR A 57 8.64 -11.12 9.50
N LEU A 58 7.66 -10.80 10.37
CA LEU A 58 7.37 -11.61 11.56
C LEU A 58 6.80 -12.99 11.24
N SER A 59 6.29 -13.22 10.03
CA SER A 59 5.79 -14.53 9.63
C SER A 59 6.91 -15.56 9.42
N GLN A 60 8.16 -15.11 9.31
CA GLN A 60 9.35 -15.92 9.04
C GLN A 60 9.25 -16.79 7.77
N LYS A 61 8.44 -16.36 6.79
CA LYS A 61 8.25 -17.08 5.52
C LYS A 61 9.23 -16.69 4.42
N LEU A 62 10.05 -15.66 4.63
CA LEU A 62 11.05 -15.19 3.66
C LEU A 62 12.23 -16.16 3.59
N THR A 63 12.68 -16.50 2.39
CA THR A 63 13.98 -17.16 2.21
C THR A 63 15.13 -16.23 2.58
N GLU A 64 16.36 -16.75 2.73
CA GLU A 64 17.52 -15.92 3.06
C GLU A 64 17.79 -14.85 1.98
N GLU A 65 17.52 -15.15 0.71
CA GLU A 65 17.68 -14.21 -0.41
C GLU A 65 16.59 -13.13 -0.44
N GLU A 66 15.43 -13.42 0.13
CA GLU A 66 14.29 -12.51 0.22
C GLU A 66 14.36 -11.59 1.43
N LYS A 67 15.21 -11.89 2.43
CA LYS A 67 15.38 -11.03 3.61
C LYS A 67 15.99 -9.68 3.23
N PRO A 68 15.60 -8.60 3.92
CA PRO A 68 16.20 -7.29 3.69
C PRO A 68 17.63 -7.26 4.25
N LEU A 69 18.41 -6.28 3.80
CA LEU A 69 19.53 -5.82 4.61
C LEU A 69 18.97 -5.14 5.84
N GLU A 70 19.51 -5.43 7.02
CA GLU A 70 19.05 -4.81 8.26
C GLU A 70 20.21 -4.38 9.15
N CYS A 71 19.97 -3.29 9.89
CA CYS A 71 20.89 -2.81 10.90
C CYS A 71 20.12 -2.11 12.03
N VAL A 72 20.77 -1.99 13.19
CA VAL A 72 20.33 -1.09 14.25
C VAL A 72 21.18 0.16 14.19
N GLN A 73 20.53 1.31 14.23
CA GLN A 73 21.13 2.63 14.32
C GLN A 73 20.95 3.16 15.74
N GLU A 74 22.05 3.56 16.36
CA GLU A 74 22.10 4.13 17.70
C GLU A 74 22.20 5.67 17.68
N ALA A 75 22.04 6.27 18.86
CA ALA A 75 22.20 7.71 19.02
C ALA A 75 23.61 8.18 18.63
N GLY A 76 23.69 9.23 17.82
CA GLY A 76 24.93 9.77 17.28
C GLY A 76 25.34 9.20 15.91
N GLU A 77 24.69 8.11 15.45
CA GLU A 77 24.99 7.51 14.16
C GLU A 77 24.18 8.13 13.01
N ILE A 78 24.74 8.08 11.80
CA ILE A 78 24.09 8.51 10.57
C ILE A 78 24.01 7.33 9.62
N ILE A 79 22.82 7.07 9.08
CA ILE A 79 22.63 6.17 7.95
C ILE A 79 22.35 6.99 6.68
N TYR A 80 23.02 6.62 5.60
CA TYR A 80 22.74 7.13 4.26
C TYR A 80 21.86 6.13 3.52
N ILE A 81 20.75 6.62 2.99
CA ILE A 81 19.81 5.86 2.17
C ILE A 81 19.96 6.35 0.73
N PRO A 82 20.54 5.53 -0.16
CA PRO A 82 20.64 5.89 -1.57
C PRO A 82 19.27 6.05 -2.22
N GLU A 83 19.20 6.94 -3.19
CA GLU A 83 18.00 7.17 -4.00
C GLU A 83 17.38 5.86 -4.53
N GLY A 84 16.07 5.70 -4.32
CA GLY A 84 15.31 4.56 -4.81
C GLY A 84 15.46 3.27 -4.02
N TYR A 85 16.26 3.24 -2.95
CA TYR A 85 16.28 2.11 -2.03
C TYR A 85 14.96 2.07 -1.28
N TRP A 86 14.27 0.93 -1.38
CA TRP A 86 13.11 0.69 -0.55
C TRP A 86 13.60 0.49 0.87
N HIS A 87 13.06 1.28 1.80
CA HIS A 87 13.44 1.17 3.20
C HIS A 87 12.24 1.33 4.12
N ALA A 88 12.28 0.60 5.23
CA ALA A 88 11.35 0.70 6.34
C ALA A 88 12.14 0.86 7.63
N VAL A 89 11.52 1.46 8.64
CA VAL A 89 12.18 1.74 9.91
C VAL A 89 11.22 1.56 11.07
N ILE A 90 11.72 0.97 12.16
CA ILE A 90 10.99 0.80 13.41
C ILE A 90 11.83 1.35 14.55
N ASN A 91 11.22 2.12 15.44
CA ASN A 91 11.86 2.67 16.63
C ASN A 91 12.00 1.57 17.70
N ILE A 92 13.21 1.44 18.23
CA ILE A 92 13.51 0.61 19.40
C ILE A 92 13.64 1.57 20.59
N GLY A 93 12.64 1.57 21.48
CA GLY A 93 12.55 2.63 22.49
C GLY A 93 11.88 3.90 21.94
N ASP A 94 11.76 4.90 22.81
CA ASP A 94 11.40 6.25 22.39
C ASP A 94 12.60 6.87 21.70
N THR A 95 12.36 7.40 20.49
CA THR A 95 13.42 7.82 19.57
C THR A 95 13.18 9.24 19.07
N ILE A 96 14.26 10.01 19.06
CA ILE A 96 14.32 11.36 18.48
C ILE A 96 15.38 11.33 17.38
N GLY A 97 15.05 11.89 16.22
CA GLY A 97 16.07 12.13 15.21
C GLY A 97 15.65 13.07 14.10
N MET A 98 16.50 13.14 13.09
CA MET A 98 16.37 14.05 11.98
C MET A 98 16.74 13.37 10.66
N THR A 99 16.00 13.66 9.60
CA THR A 99 16.33 13.27 8.23
C THR A 99 16.62 14.51 7.41
N LEU A 100 17.67 14.46 6.59
CA LEU A 100 17.86 15.36 5.47
C LEU A 100 17.51 14.61 4.18
N LEU A 101 16.49 15.09 3.48
CA LEU A 101 16.05 14.55 2.20
C LEU A 101 16.58 15.44 1.07
N ALA A 102 17.22 14.83 0.09
CA ALA A 102 17.66 15.53 -1.10
C ALA A 102 16.44 16.08 -1.87
N GLY A 103 16.45 17.39 -2.16
CA GLY A 103 15.31 18.06 -2.79
C GLY A 103 15.06 17.67 -4.26
N LYS A 104 15.96 16.88 -4.88
CA LYS A 104 15.83 16.46 -6.28
C LYS A 104 16.26 15.02 -6.49
N ALA A 105 15.47 14.29 -7.26
CA ALA A 105 15.87 13.01 -7.84
C ALA A 105 16.99 13.20 -8.86
N VAL A 106 18.00 12.34 -8.80
CA VAL A 106 19.13 12.28 -9.73
C VAL A 106 18.89 11.20 -10.78
N THR A 107 18.44 10.01 -10.35
CA THR A 107 18.21 8.85 -11.21
C THR A 107 16.97 9.01 -12.07
N VAL A 108 16.97 8.36 -13.24
CA VAL A 108 15.80 8.30 -14.12
C VAL A 108 14.64 7.59 -13.42
N ALA A 109 14.92 6.52 -12.67
CA ALA A 109 13.91 5.74 -11.98
C ALA A 109 13.11 6.56 -10.96
N GLN A 110 13.80 7.29 -10.08
CA GLN A 110 13.12 8.11 -9.07
C GLN A 110 12.44 9.33 -9.71
N LYS A 111 13.02 9.94 -10.75
CA LYS A 111 12.35 11.00 -11.51
C LYS A 111 11.01 10.54 -12.09
N LEU A 112 10.92 9.30 -12.54
CA LEU A 112 9.66 8.72 -13.00
C LEU A 112 8.69 8.48 -11.84
N ARG A 113 9.18 7.92 -10.71
CA ARG A 113 8.36 7.69 -9.52
C ARG A 113 7.81 8.97 -8.90
N ASN A 114 8.62 10.03 -8.78
CA ASN A 114 8.19 11.31 -8.22
C ASN A 114 7.05 11.91 -9.05
N ARG A 115 7.15 11.85 -10.39
CA ARG A 115 6.09 12.32 -11.30
C ARG A 115 4.79 11.53 -11.16
N ASP A 116 4.88 10.22 -10.91
CA ASP A 116 3.70 9.40 -10.68
C ASP A 116 3.09 9.70 -9.29
N SER A 117 3.91 9.88 -8.25
CA SER A 117 3.45 10.18 -6.88
C SER A 117 2.81 11.57 -6.73
N GLU A 118 3.44 12.61 -7.28
CA GLU A 118 2.88 13.98 -7.30
C GLU A 118 1.50 13.99 -7.94
N ARG A 119 1.32 13.15 -8.97
CA ARG A 119 0.08 13.01 -9.70
C ARG A 119 -0.96 12.18 -8.96
N ASP A 120 -0.57 11.12 -8.25
CA ASP A 120 -1.49 10.35 -7.38
C ASP A 120 -2.10 11.24 -6.28
N ASP A 121 -1.34 12.21 -5.75
CA ASP A 121 -1.85 13.14 -4.75
C ASP A 121 -2.74 14.24 -5.34
N GLU A 122 -2.49 14.67 -6.58
CA GLU A 122 -3.43 15.47 -7.37
C GLU A 122 -4.72 14.69 -7.68
N ILE A 123 -4.61 13.42 -8.07
CA ILE A 123 -5.75 12.54 -8.37
C ILE A 123 -6.58 12.27 -7.12
N LYS A 124 -5.98 12.01 -5.95
CA LYS A 124 -6.73 11.86 -4.68
C LYS A 124 -7.46 13.14 -4.27
N LYS A 125 -6.91 14.32 -4.60
CA LYS A 125 -7.59 15.61 -4.40
C LYS A 125 -8.73 15.81 -5.41
N GLU A 126 -8.58 15.32 -6.63
CA GLU A 126 -9.62 15.35 -7.67
C GLU A 126 -10.69 14.26 -7.51
N GLU A 127 -10.40 13.10 -6.93
CA GLU A 127 -11.40 12.06 -6.59
C GLU A 127 -12.42 12.54 -5.54
N SER A 128 -12.21 13.74 -4.97
CA SER A 128 -13.22 14.54 -4.27
C SER A 128 -14.32 15.12 -5.18
N GLY A 129 -14.22 15.03 -6.52
CA GLY A 129 -15.27 15.49 -7.43
C GLY A 129 -14.94 15.85 -8.90
N THR A 130 -13.76 15.58 -9.48
CA THR A 130 -13.42 15.92 -10.88
C THR A 130 -12.83 14.76 -11.67
N ALA A 131 -13.15 14.72 -12.98
CA ALA A 131 -12.78 13.66 -13.90
C ALA A 131 -11.32 13.79 -14.39
N GLN A 132 -10.54 12.73 -14.17
CA GLN A 132 -9.15 12.60 -14.61
C GLN A 132 -8.99 12.83 -16.12
N THR A 133 -8.06 13.69 -16.55
CA THR A 133 -7.96 14.07 -17.97
C THR A 133 -7.27 13.00 -18.85
N LYS A 134 -7.47 13.04 -20.18
CA LYS A 134 -6.77 12.15 -21.11
C LYS A 134 -5.25 12.39 -21.15
N GLY A 135 -4.80 13.62 -20.87
CA GLY A 135 -3.38 13.97 -20.85
C GLY A 135 -2.66 13.30 -19.69
N ASP A 136 -3.35 13.26 -18.56
CA ASP A 136 -2.92 12.59 -17.34
C ASP A 136 -2.66 11.11 -17.61
N LEU A 137 -3.65 10.36 -18.08
CA LEU A 137 -3.51 8.93 -18.30
C LEU A 137 -2.32 8.56 -19.21
N LYS A 138 -2.04 9.39 -20.22
CA LYS A 138 -0.91 9.20 -21.13
C LYS A 138 0.46 9.39 -20.45
N ALA A 139 0.58 10.35 -19.55
CA ALA A 139 1.81 10.58 -18.80
C ALA A 139 2.08 9.44 -17.81
N MET A 140 1.05 8.99 -17.09
CA MET A 140 1.13 7.85 -16.15
C MET A 140 1.57 6.58 -16.88
N TYR A 141 0.93 6.29 -18.02
CA TYR A 141 1.32 5.16 -18.87
C TYR A 141 2.78 5.25 -19.33
N SER A 142 3.23 6.43 -19.74
CA SER A 142 4.61 6.66 -20.20
C SER A 142 5.63 6.42 -19.08
N CYS A 143 5.36 6.90 -17.87
CA CYS A 143 6.22 6.71 -16.71
C CYS A 143 6.28 5.25 -16.29
N ALA A 144 5.11 4.63 -16.05
CA ALA A 144 5.02 3.24 -15.64
C ALA A 144 5.65 2.28 -16.67
N ARG A 145 5.45 2.53 -17.97
CA ARG A 145 6.08 1.72 -19.03
C ARG A 145 7.59 1.85 -19.04
N LYS A 146 8.13 3.06 -18.86
CA LYS A 146 9.59 3.27 -18.78
C LYS A 146 10.17 2.62 -17.53
N LEU A 147 9.47 2.74 -16.40
CA LEU A 147 9.90 2.13 -15.14
C LEU A 147 9.94 0.60 -15.26
N HIS A 148 8.89 -0.02 -15.79
CA HIS A 148 8.86 -1.46 -16.06
C HIS A 148 9.91 -1.91 -17.08
N ARG A 149 10.28 -1.06 -18.06
CA ARG A 149 11.39 -1.37 -18.98
C ARG A 149 12.76 -1.39 -18.28
N ILE A 150 12.95 -0.51 -17.29
CA ILE A 150 14.21 -0.45 -16.51
C ILE A 150 14.25 -1.61 -15.50
N PHE A 151 13.11 -1.91 -14.87
CA PHE A 151 12.97 -2.98 -13.88
C PHE A 151 11.81 -3.91 -14.28
N PRO A 152 12.08 -4.89 -15.18
CA PRO A 152 11.04 -5.78 -15.68
C PRO A 152 10.39 -6.60 -14.57
N ASP A 153 11.15 -7.03 -13.57
CA ASP A 153 10.66 -7.88 -12.48
C ASP A 153 10.17 -7.09 -11.25
N ASN A 154 10.13 -5.76 -11.35
CA ASN A 154 9.60 -4.93 -10.25
C ASN A 154 8.07 -4.96 -10.24
N THR A 155 7.51 -5.64 -9.23
CA THR A 155 6.06 -5.86 -9.08
C THR A 155 5.27 -4.57 -8.88
N TYR A 156 5.85 -3.57 -8.21
CA TYR A 156 5.26 -2.23 -8.11
C TYR A 156 5.12 -1.58 -9.50
N ALA A 157 6.17 -1.60 -10.32
CA ALA A 157 6.14 -1.06 -11.69
C ALA A 157 5.16 -1.82 -12.59
N MET A 158 5.08 -3.16 -12.45
CA MET A 158 4.07 -3.97 -13.13
C MET A 158 2.65 -3.53 -12.76
N ALA A 159 2.35 -3.36 -11.47
CA ALA A 159 1.03 -2.93 -11.02
C ALA A 159 0.67 -1.51 -11.49
N GLN A 160 1.63 -0.58 -11.48
CA GLN A 160 1.42 0.77 -12.00
C GLN A 160 1.12 0.77 -13.50
N LEU A 161 1.84 -0.04 -14.27
CA LEU A 161 1.59 -0.18 -15.71
C LEU A 161 0.25 -0.88 -15.98
N ALA A 162 -0.12 -1.88 -15.18
CA ALA A 162 -1.41 -2.54 -15.26
C ALA A 162 -2.56 -1.59 -14.93
N TYR A 163 -2.40 -0.72 -13.93
CA TYR A 163 -3.37 0.32 -13.61
C TYR A 163 -3.56 1.30 -14.78
N ALA A 164 -2.47 1.67 -15.46
CA ALA A 164 -2.55 2.45 -16.69
C ALA A 164 -3.30 1.73 -17.81
N TYR A 165 -3.03 0.44 -18.03
CA TYR A 165 -3.79 -0.36 -18.99
C TYR A 165 -5.28 -0.43 -18.65
N LYS A 166 -5.65 -0.59 -17.37
CA LYS A 166 -7.04 -0.56 -16.91
C LYS A 166 -7.72 0.76 -17.27
N LYS A 167 -7.08 1.90 -16.99
CA LYS A 167 -7.63 3.23 -17.29
C LYS A 167 -7.76 3.50 -18.79
N GLU A 168 -6.90 2.91 -19.62
CA GLU A 168 -7.03 2.93 -21.09
C GLU A 168 -8.08 1.93 -21.63
N GLY A 169 -8.74 1.15 -20.76
CA GLY A 169 -9.71 0.12 -21.16
C GLY A 169 -9.07 -1.19 -21.66
N LYS A 170 -7.74 -1.30 -21.66
CA LYS A 170 -6.98 -2.49 -22.09
C LYS A 170 -6.91 -3.53 -20.96
N ARG A 171 -8.07 -3.95 -20.47
CA ARG A 171 -8.22 -4.79 -19.27
C ARG A 171 -7.49 -6.13 -19.34
N GLU A 172 -7.52 -6.83 -20.48
CA GLU A 172 -6.81 -8.11 -20.61
C GLU A 172 -5.29 -7.97 -20.57
N LYS A 173 -4.73 -6.86 -21.08
CA LYS A 173 -3.29 -6.57 -20.94
C LYS A 173 -2.92 -6.29 -19.49
N ALA A 174 -3.79 -5.60 -18.76
CA ALA A 174 -3.61 -5.37 -17.33
C ALA A 174 -3.63 -6.70 -16.56
N ILE A 175 -4.58 -7.59 -16.86
CA ILE A 175 -4.66 -8.93 -16.24
C ILE A 175 -3.38 -9.72 -16.49
N GLY A 176 -2.91 -9.82 -17.75
CA GLY A 176 -1.70 -10.58 -18.06
C GLY A 176 -0.45 -10.05 -17.33
N LEU A 177 -0.36 -8.73 -17.12
CA LEU A 177 0.73 -8.14 -16.36
C LEU A 177 0.59 -8.35 -14.84
N LEU A 178 -0.63 -8.30 -14.31
CA LEU A 178 -0.90 -8.55 -12.90
C LEU A 178 -0.73 -10.02 -12.51
N LEU A 179 -1.07 -10.95 -13.41
CA LEU A 179 -0.78 -12.38 -13.22
C LEU A 179 0.72 -12.60 -13.04
N LYS A 180 1.56 -11.98 -13.89
CA LYS A 180 3.02 -12.00 -13.70
C LYS A 180 3.44 -11.37 -12.39
N ALA A 181 2.82 -10.26 -11.98
CA ALA A 181 3.15 -9.59 -10.73
C ALA A 181 2.85 -10.48 -9.51
N VAL A 182 1.73 -11.21 -9.51
CA VAL A 182 1.39 -12.14 -8.43
C VAL A 182 2.21 -13.43 -8.48
N ASP A 183 2.71 -13.83 -9.65
CA ASP A 183 3.64 -14.95 -9.77
C ASP A 183 5.03 -14.58 -9.22
N VAL A 184 5.51 -13.36 -9.51
CA VAL A 184 6.80 -12.85 -9.02
C VAL A 184 6.75 -12.53 -7.52
N ASP A 185 5.67 -11.90 -7.05
CA ASP A 185 5.46 -11.61 -5.63
C ASP A 185 4.03 -12.04 -5.21
N PRO A 186 3.88 -13.27 -4.72
CA PRO A 186 2.60 -13.82 -4.30
C PRO A 186 1.98 -13.13 -3.08
N TYR A 187 2.74 -12.24 -2.42
CA TYR A 187 2.31 -11.48 -1.28
C TYR A 187 2.00 -10.01 -1.65
N PHE A 188 2.21 -9.57 -2.90
CA PHE A 188 1.96 -8.19 -3.31
C PHE A 188 0.47 -7.88 -3.40
N ILE A 189 -0.11 -7.41 -2.30
CA ILE A 189 -1.57 -7.26 -2.14
C ILE A 189 -2.18 -6.27 -3.14
N SER A 190 -1.48 -5.18 -3.45
CA SER A 190 -1.97 -4.18 -4.39
C SER A 190 -2.23 -4.77 -5.79
N ALA A 191 -1.40 -5.71 -6.25
CA ALA A 191 -1.63 -6.39 -7.53
C ALA A 191 -2.86 -7.30 -7.47
N HIS A 192 -3.02 -8.07 -6.39
CA HIS A 192 -4.19 -8.94 -6.22
C HIS A 192 -5.51 -8.16 -6.18
N VAL A 193 -5.55 -7.06 -5.42
CA VAL A 193 -6.74 -6.19 -5.35
C VAL A 193 -7.04 -5.55 -6.71
N LEU A 194 -6.03 -5.08 -7.43
CA LEU A 194 -6.24 -4.51 -8.75
C LEU A 194 -6.72 -5.57 -9.74
N LEU A 195 -6.16 -6.78 -9.69
CA LEU A 195 -6.53 -7.92 -10.54
C LEU A 195 -7.97 -8.35 -10.28
N SER A 196 -8.36 -8.55 -9.02
CA SER A 196 -9.73 -8.92 -8.65
C SER A 196 -10.74 -7.86 -9.11
N ASN A 197 -10.42 -6.58 -8.95
CA ASN A 197 -11.30 -5.49 -9.40
C ASN A 197 -11.50 -5.50 -10.92
N ILE A 198 -10.43 -5.74 -11.70
CA ILE A 198 -10.55 -5.85 -13.16
C ILE A 198 -11.37 -7.08 -13.56
N MET A 199 -11.17 -8.22 -12.90
CA MET A 199 -11.94 -9.44 -13.14
C MET A 199 -13.45 -9.23 -12.85
N ILE A 200 -13.78 -8.54 -11.76
CA ILE A 200 -15.16 -8.16 -11.42
C ILE A 200 -15.77 -7.29 -12.51
N GLU A 201 -15.04 -6.26 -12.99
CA GLU A 201 -15.51 -5.39 -14.08
C GLU A 201 -15.76 -6.15 -15.39
N LEU A 202 -15.04 -7.25 -15.62
CA LEU A 202 -15.22 -8.13 -16.78
C LEU A 202 -16.25 -9.26 -16.54
N ASN A 203 -16.95 -9.24 -15.40
CA ASN A 203 -17.89 -10.29 -14.99
C ASN A 203 -17.25 -11.68 -14.84
N ARG A 204 -15.93 -11.75 -14.62
CA ARG A 204 -15.17 -12.98 -14.31
C ARG A 204 -15.23 -13.29 -12.81
N LEU A 205 -16.45 -13.40 -12.29
CA LEU A 205 -16.75 -13.36 -10.86
C LEU A 205 -16.17 -14.56 -10.09
N LYS A 206 -16.18 -15.77 -10.69
CA LYS A 206 -15.62 -16.98 -10.07
C LYS A 206 -14.11 -16.84 -9.87
N GLU A 207 -13.38 -16.41 -10.89
CA GLU A 207 -11.93 -16.22 -10.84
C GLU A 207 -11.56 -15.13 -9.83
N ALA A 208 -12.33 -14.03 -9.78
CA ALA A 208 -12.13 -12.98 -8.79
C ALA A 208 -12.32 -13.48 -7.36
N GLU A 209 -13.35 -14.30 -7.11
CA GLU A 209 -13.59 -14.89 -5.80
C GLU A 209 -12.47 -15.85 -5.39
N GLU A 210 -12.08 -16.77 -6.26
CA GLU A 210 -10.98 -17.70 -6.01
C GLU A 210 -9.68 -16.97 -5.66
N LEU A 211 -9.34 -15.92 -6.41
CA LEU A 211 -8.17 -15.09 -6.14
C LEU A 211 -8.25 -14.40 -4.77
N LEU A 212 -9.40 -13.79 -4.44
CA LEU A 212 -9.58 -13.09 -3.17
C LEU A 212 -9.54 -14.06 -1.98
N LEU A 213 -10.08 -15.26 -2.12
CA LEU A 213 -10.00 -16.31 -1.11
C LEU A 213 -8.56 -16.76 -0.88
N GLN A 214 -7.80 -17.02 -1.94
CA GLN A 214 -6.38 -17.39 -1.85
C GLN A 214 -5.56 -16.33 -1.10
N VAL A 215 -5.79 -15.05 -1.40
CA VAL A 215 -5.07 -13.94 -0.77
C VAL A 215 -5.45 -13.78 0.70
N ARG A 216 -6.74 -13.91 1.02
CA ARG A 216 -7.23 -13.90 2.40
C ARG A 216 -6.60 -15.02 3.21
N ASP A 217 -6.50 -16.22 2.66
CA ASP A 217 -5.96 -17.37 3.37
C ASP A 217 -4.43 -17.26 3.56
N ARG A 218 -3.74 -16.61 2.61
CA ARG A 218 -2.31 -16.29 2.75
C ARG A 218 -2.04 -15.19 3.77
N ILE A 219 -2.90 -14.16 3.83
CA ILE A 219 -2.74 -12.98 4.71
C ILE A 219 -4.04 -12.73 5.51
N PRO A 220 -4.37 -13.57 6.50
CA PRO A 220 -5.66 -13.54 7.21
C PRO A 220 -5.87 -12.31 8.10
N GLY A 221 -4.83 -11.49 8.32
CA GLY A 221 -4.90 -10.33 9.20
C GLY A 221 -5.09 -8.98 8.51
N LEU A 222 -4.99 -8.92 7.17
CA LEU A 222 -4.91 -7.66 6.46
C LEU A 222 -6.30 -7.10 6.13
N TRP A 223 -6.61 -5.92 6.70
CA TRP A 223 -7.91 -5.26 6.54
C TRP A 223 -8.25 -4.94 5.08
N SER A 224 -7.27 -4.62 4.24
CA SER A 224 -7.51 -4.23 2.84
C SER A 224 -7.97 -5.40 1.97
N VAL A 225 -7.47 -6.61 2.27
CA VAL A 225 -7.93 -7.85 1.62
C VAL A 225 -9.36 -8.15 2.03
N HIS A 226 -9.67 -8.07 3.34
CA HIS A 226 -11.03 -8.27 3.84
C HIS A 226 -11.99 -7.21 3.31
N ALA A 227 -11.56 -5.95 3.20
CA ALA A 227 -12.37 -4.87 2.67
C ALA A 227 -12.69 -5.08 1.18
N THR A 228 -11.72 -5.56 0.41
CA THR A 228 -11.91 -5.92 -1.01
C THR A 228 -12.85 -7.11 -1.15
N TYR A 229 -12.64 -8.18 -0.38
CA TYR A 229 -13.51 -9.36 -0.42
C TYR A 229 -14.93 -9.07 0.07
N GLY A 230 -15.10 -8.30 1.15
CA GLY A 230 -16.41 -7.84 1.60
C GLY A 230 -17.12 -6.98 0.54
N SER A 231 -16.39 -6.10 -0.16
CA SER A 231 -16.97 -5.31 -1.25
C SER A 231 -17.39 -6.18 -2.44
N PHE A 232 -16.60 -7.21 -2.76
CA PHE A 232 -16.98 -8.23 -3.74
C PHE A 232 -18.28 -8.94 -3.34
N LEU A 233 -18.41 -9.38 -2.09
CA LEU A 233 -19.62 -10.05 -1.59
C LEU A 233 -20.86 -9.14 -1.64
N VAL A 234 -20.71 -7.84 -1.35
CA VAL A 234 -21.79 -6.85 -1.52
C VAL A 234 -22.23 -6.78 -2.98
N ASN A 235 -21.29 -6.71 -3.93
CA ASN A 235 -21.62 -6.68 -5.37
C ASN A 235 -22.33 -7.96 -5.83
N MET A 236 -22.07 -9.09 -5.17
CA MET A 236 -22.74 -10.37 -5.41
C MET A 236 -24.09 -10.51 -4.71
N GLY A 237 -24.54 -9.52 -3.94
CA GLY A 237 -25.77 -9.60 -3.14
C GLY A 237 -25.66 -10.47 -1.88
N ARG A 238 -24.46 -10.95 -1.54
CA ARG A 238 -24.18 -11.82 -0.39
C ARG A 238 -23.93 -10.99 0.87
N TYR A 239 -24.93 -10.19 1.25
CA TYR A 239 -24.77 -9.14 2.27
C TYR A 239 -24.43 -9.69 3.66
N ALA A 240 -25.07 -10.78 4.09
CA ALA A 240 -24.79 -11.39 5.40
C ALA A 240 -23.32 -11.85 5.53
N GLU A 241 -22.78 -12.44 4.47
CA GLU A 241 -21.36 -12.84 4.42
C GLU A 241 -20.44 -11.62 4.40
N ALA A 242 -20.80 -10.58 3.62
CA ALA A 242 -20.06 -9.33 3.59
C ALA A 242 -19.97 -8.68 5.00
N VAL A 243 -21.07 -8.67 5.75
CA VAL A 243 -21.10 -8.19 7.14
C VAL A 243 -20.12 -8.98 8.01
N SER A 244 -20.11 -10.30 7.91
CA SER A 244 -19.15 -11.15 8.65
C SER A 244 -17.70 -10.80 8.32
N VAL A 245 -17.38 -10.66 7.03
CA VAL A 245 -16.02 -10.34 6.57
C VAL A 245 -15.59 -8.95 7.03
N PHE A 246 -16.47 -7.95 6.91
CA PHE A 246 -16.17 -6.60 7.36
C PHE A 246 -16.01 -6.52 8.89
N LYS A 247 -16.81 -7.26 9.67
CA LYS A 247 -16.64 -7.35 11.13
C LYS A 247 -15.24 -7.88 11.48
N THR A 248 -14.75 -8.92 10.80
CA THR A 248 -13.38 -9.41 11.00
C THR A 248 -12.35 -8.31 10.72
N ALA A 249 -12.54 -7.53 9.65
CA ALA A 249 -11.65 -6.42 9.30
C ALA A 249 -11.68 -5.27 10.34
N THR A 250 -12.82 -5.02 10.99
CA THR A 250 -13.00 -3.95 11.96
C THR A 250 -12.58 -4.31 13.39
N THR A 251 -12.38 -5.59 13.70
CA THR A 251 -11.85 -6.02 15.01
C THR A 251 -10.42 -5.53 15.31
N LYS A 252 -9.64 -5.20 14.27
CA LYS A 252 -8.25 -4.73 14.41
C LYS A 252 -8.23 -3.24 14.71
N LYS A 253 -7.40 -2.80 15.68
CA LYS A 253 -7.23 -1.38 16.06
C LYS A 253 -6.84 -0.46 14.89
N SER A 254 -6.30 -1.02 13.80
CA SER A 254 -5.96 -0.30 12.56
C SER A 254 -7.09 -0.19 11.54
N ALA A 255 -8.34 -0.54 11.91
CA ALA A 255 -9.47 -0.50 11.00
C ALA A 255 -9.76 0.92 10.55
N LYS A 256 -9.57 1.21 9.26
CA LYS A 256 -9.83 2.55 8.70
C LYS A 256 -11.32 2.86 8.75
N LEU A 257 -11.66 4.13 8.96
CA LEU A 257 -13.02 4.67 8.87
C LEU A 257 -13.76 4.22 7.59
N TYR A 258 -13.03 4.10 6.48
CA TYR A 258 -13.53 3.54 5.24
C TYR A 258 -14.16 2.14 5.39
N VAL A 259 -13.52 1.23 6.12
CA VAL A 259 -14.00 -0.15 6.31
C VAL A 259 -15.25 -0.16 7.19
N TRP A 260 -15.30 0.68 8.23
CA TRP A 260 -16.50 0.86 9.05
C TRP A 260 -17.70 1.36 8.23
N ARG A 261 -17.48 2.31 7.30
CA ARG A 261 -18.54 2.76 6.37
C ARG A 261 -19.03 1.64 5.46
N LYS A 262 -18.13 0.78 4.97
CA LYS A 262 -18.48 -0.40 4.17
C LYS A 262 -19.27 -1.43 4.98
N LEU A 263 -18.88 -1.68 6.23
CA LEU A 263 -19.64 -2.52 7.17
C LEU A 263 -21.06 -1.99 7.35
N MET A 264 -21.21 -0.70 7.65
CA MET A 264 -22.52 -0.07 7.86
C MET A 264 -23.41 -0.21 6.63
N GLY A 265 -22.88 0.06 5.43
CA GLY A 265 -23.62 -0.11 4.18
C GLY A 265 -24.05 -1.56 3.94
N ALA A 266 -23.16 -2.54 4.21
CA ALA A 266 -23.50 -3.95 4.09
C ALA A 266 -24.60 -4.38 5.09
N GLN A 267 -24.59 -3.85 6.31
CA GLN A 267 -25.62 -4.11 7.32
C GLN A 267 -26.98 -3.52 6.93
N GLN A 268 -26.99 -2.31 6.36
CA GLN A 268 -28.21 -1.71 5.81
C GLN A 268 -28.80 -2.57 4.68
N LEU A 269 -27.95 -3.03 3.76
CA LEU A 269 -28.36 -3.89 2.64
C LEU A 269 -28.81 -5.29 3.10
N SER A 270 -28.25 -5.82 4.20
CA SER A 270 -28.68 -7.10 4.79
C SER A 270 -29.93 -6.99 5.68
N GLY A 271 -30.43 -5.78 5.94
CA GLY A 271 -31.52 -5.55 6.91
C GLY A 271 -31.10 -5.60 8.39
N ASP A 272 -29.79 -5.65 8.69
CA ASP A 272 -29.23 -5.58 10.06
C ASP A 272 -29.27 -4.14 10.58
N THR A 273 -30.48 -3.66 10.89
CA THR A 273 -30.72 -2.27 11.31
C THR A 273 -30.10 -1.95 12.67
N GLU A 274 -30.09 -2.91 13.60
CA GLU A 274 -29.44 -2.74 14.90
C GLU A 274 -27.92 -2.66 14.76
N GLY A 275 -27.34 -3.58 13.99
CA GLY A 275 -25.92 -3.55 13.70
C GLY A 275 -25.48 -2.29 12.97
N ALA A 276 -26.26 -1.81 11.99
CA ALA A 276 -25.97 -0.56 11.29
C ALA A 276 -25.92 0.65 12.24
N LYS A 277 -26.87 0.75 13.18
CA LYS A 277 -26.89 1.82 14.21
C LYS A 277 -25.69 1.74 15.15
N ALA A 278 -25.31 0.53 15.57
CA ALA A 278 -24.12 0.32 16.40
C ALA A 278 -22.83 0.75 15.69
N THR A 279 -22.71 0.39 14.40
CA THR A 279 -21.59 0.76 13.53
C THR A 279 -21.56 2.28 13.30
N GLU A 280 -22.71 2.92 13.07
CA GLU A 280 -22.84 4.38 12.94
C GLU A 280 -22.35 5.14 14.18
N ASN A 281 -22.74 4.68 15.37
CA ASN A 281 -22.27 5.26 16.63
C ASN A 281 -20.74 5.14 16.77
N THR A 282 -20.17 4.03 16.32
CA THR A 282 -18.71 3.83 16.33
C THR A 282 -18.02 4.78 15.36
N ILE A 283 -18.55 4.90 14.13
CA ILE A 283 -18.08 5.87 13.12
C ILE A 283 -18.09 7.28 13.69
N ARG A 284 -19.20 7.69 14.34
CA ARG A 284 -19.32 9.04 14.93
C ARG A 284 -18.21 9.29 15.97
N LYS A 285 -17.99 8.36 16.89
CA LYS A 285 -16.92 8.47 17.91
C LYS A 285 -15.55 8.64 17.27
N MET A 286 -15.23 7.79 16.28
CA MET A 286 -13.96 7.89 15.55
C MET A 286 -13.78 9.24 14.87
N THR A 287 -14.83 9.84 14.31
CA THR A 287 -14.75 11.16 13.64
C THR A 287 -14.72 12.35 14.60
N THR A 288 -15.22 12.19 15.83
CA THR A 288 -15.22 13.26 16.84
C THR A 288 -13.95 13.30 17.69
N GLU A 289 -13.18 12.21 17.72
CA GLU A 289 -11.87 12.14 18.40
C GLU A 289 -10.72 12.72 17.55
N ASP A 290 -10.96 12.99 16.25
CA ASP A 290 -10.01 13.58 15.30
C ASP A 290 -10.13 15.13 15.19
N VAL A 291 -10.87 15.79 16.09
CA VAL A 291 -11.04 17.27 16.19
C VAL A 291 -10.49 17.77 17.52
#